data_AF-A0A8C8TGF5-F1
#
_entry.id   AF-A0A8C8TGF5-F1
#
_cell.length_a   1.000
_cell.length_b   1.000
_cell.length_c   1.000
_cell.angle_alpha   90.00
_cell.angle_beta   90.00
_cell.angle_gamma   90.00
#
_symmetry.space_group_name_H-M   'P 1'
#
loop_
_entity.id
_entity.type
_entity.pdbx_description
1 polymer ?
#
loop_
_entity_poly.entity_id
_entity_poly.type
_entity_poly.pdbx_seq_one_letter_code
_entity_poly.pdbx_strand_id
1 'polypeptide(L)' 'MPDEVNIDELLELDSEDERSRKIQGLLESCTNPTEDFVQELLAKLRGLHKQPGFPHSSCSDDPSLSPRQDRAHTAPP' A
#
# COMPACT_ATOMS: atom_id res chain seq x y z
N MET A 1 20.38 -6.00 8.01
CA MET A 1 18.97 -5.94 7.58
C MET A 1 18.96 -6.53 6.19
N PRO A 2 18.05 -7.46 5.85
CA PRO A 2 17.93 -7.91 4.47
C PRO A 2 17.62 -6.70 3.57
N ASP A 3 18.07 -6.74 2.32
CA ASP A 3 17.69 -5.76 1.32
C ASP A 3 16.18 -5.88 1.06
N GLU A 4 15.43 -4.84 1.41
CA GLU A 4 13.98 -4.80 1.25
C GLU A 4 13.62 -4.33 -0.16
N VAL A 5 12.69 -5.05 -0.81
CA VAL A 5 12.19 -4.70 -2.15
C VAL A 5 10.95 -3.81 -2.01
N ASN A 6 11.00 -2.60 -2.56
CA ASN A 6 9.86 -1.69 -2.55
C ASN A 6 8.86 -2.03 -3.67
N ILE A 7 7.74 -2.65 -3.30
CA ILE A 7 6.68 -3.05 -4.25
C ILE A 7 5.99 -1.85 -4.90
N ASP A 8 5.78 -0.77 -4.16
CA ASP A 8 5.12 0.44 -4.68
C ASP A 8 5.93 1.06 -5.82
N GLU A 9 7.26 1.08 -5.67
CA GLU A 9 8.18 1.57 -6.69
C GLU A 9 8.16 0.67 -7.95
N LEU A 10 8.07 -0.65 -7.79
CA LEU A 10 7.95 -1.56 -8.93
C LEU A 10 6.60 -1.40 -9.66
N LEU A 11 5.52 -1.06 -8.95
CA LEU A 11 4.21 -0.81 -9.54
C LEU A 11 4.13 0.50 -10.31
N GLU A 12 4.96 1.49 -9.96
CA GLU A 12 5.05 2.79 -10.65
C GLU A 12 5.77 2.72 -12.00
N LEU A 13 6.54 1.66 -12.25
CA LEU A 13 7.25 1.49 -13.52
C LEU A 13 6.27 1.14 -14.65
N ASP A 14 6.40 1.84 -15.78
CA ASP A 14 5.49 1.71 -16.94
C ASP A 14 5.66 0.39 -17.70
N SER A 15 6.87 -0.19 -17.71
CA SER A 15 7.18 -1.40 -18.47
C SER A 15 7.66 -2.55 -17.59
N GLU A 16 7.26 -3.76 -17.95
CA GLU A 16 7.76 -4.99 -17.34
C GLU A 16 9.28 -5.15 -17.50
N ASP A 17 9.86 -4.71 -18.63
CA ASP A 17 11.30 -4.72 -18.84
C ASP A 17 12.05 -3.84 -17.82
N GLU A 18 11.43 -2.75 -17.39
CA GLU A 18 12.03 -1.86 -16.40
C GLU A 18 11.92 -2.45 -14.99
N ARG A 19 10.76 -3.06 -14.70
CA ARG A 19 10.54 -3.82 -13.47
C ARG A 19 11.52 -4.97 -13.33
N SER A 20 11.73 -5.74 -14.41
CA SER A 20 12.63 -6.89 -14.42
C SER A 20 14.08 -6.47 -14.14
N ARG A 21 14.57 -5.42 -14.81
CA ARG A 21 15.91 -4.86 -14.57
C ARG A 21 16.09 -4.40 -13.12
N LYS A 22 15.09 -3.75 -12.55
CA LYS A 22 15.15 -3.25 -11.16
C LYS A 22 15.18 -4.39 -10.15
N ILE A 23 14.35 -5.41 -10.35
CA ILE A 23 14.35 -6.64 -9.54
C ILE A 23 15.68 -7.36 -9.65
N GLN A 24 16.25 -7.49 -10.85
CA GLN A 24 17.57 -8.12 -11.04
C GLN A 24 18.68 -7.35 -10.33
N GLY A 25 18.67 -6.02 -10.37
CA GLY A 25 19.64 -5.20 -9.63
C GLY A 25 19.53 -5.35 -8.10
N LEU A 26 18.30 -5.47 -7.58
CA LEU A 26 18.06 -5.75 -6.15
C LEU A 26 18.56 -7.13 -5.74
N LEU A 27 18.52 -8.09 -6.66
CA LEU A 27 18.95 -9.47 -6.45
C LEU A 27 20.39 -9.72 -6.89
N GLU A 28 21.17 -8.70 -7.27
CA GLU A 28 22.55 -8.85 -7.75
C GLU A 28 23.46 -9.47 -6.67
N SER A 29 23.17 -9.22 -5.40
CA SER A 29 23.89 -9.80 -4.26
C SER A 29 23.53 -11.26 -3.98
N CYS A 30 22.49 -11.80 -4.63
CA CYS A 30 22.07 -13.18 -4.43
C CYS A 30 22.99 -14.15 -5.17
N THR A 31 23.46 -15.19 -4.48
CA THR A 31 24.35 -16.21 -5.06
C THR A 31 23.59 -17.32 -5.81
N ASN A 32 22.26 -17.34 -5.71
CA ASN A 32 21.39 -18.35 -6.32
C ASN A 32 20.79 -17.80 -7.62
N PRO A 33 20.38 -18.67 -8.57
CA PRO A 33 19.63 -18.23 -9.74
C PRO A 33 18.32 -17.58 -9.30
N THR A 34 18.02 -16.42 -9.86
CA THR A 34 16.87 -15.59 -9.48
C THR A 34 15.85 -15.45 -10.60
N GLU A 35 16.13 -15.96 -11.81
CA GLU A 35 15.22 -15.87 -12.97
C GLU A 35 13.79 -16.32 -12.67
N ASP A 36 13.60 -17.49 -12.06
CA ASP A 36 12.26 -17.99 -11.69
C ASP A 36 11.56 -17.05 -10.71
N PHE A 37 12.30 -16.54 -9.72
CA PHE A 37 11.76 -15.60 -8.74
C PHE A 37 11.36 -14.28 -9.39
N VAL A 38 12.21 -13.74 -10.29
CA VAL A 38 11.91 -12.51 -11.04
C VAL A 38 10.65 -12.70 -11.86
N GLN A 39 10.54 -13.82 -12.58
CA GLN A 39 9.39 -14.10 -13.44
C GLN A 39 8.10 -14.28 -12.64
N GLU A 40 8.15 -14.99 -11.51
CA GLU A 40 7.01 -15.15 -10.61
C GLU A 40 6.59 -13.80 -9.99
N LEU A 41 7.55 -12.97 -9.56
CA LEU A 41 7.27 -11.67 -8.99
C LEU A 41 6.62 -10.74 -10.03
N LEU A 42 7.12 -10.70 -11.26
CA LEU A 42 6.52 -9.93 -12.34
C LEU A 42 5.08 -10.38 -12.63
N ALA A 43 4.84 -11.70 -12.66
CA ALA A 43 3.50 -12.25 -12.85
C ALA A 43 2.54 -11.81 -11.74
N LYS A 44 3.00 -11.80 -10.48
CA LYS A 44 2.21 -11.28 -9.34
C LYS A 44 1.95 -9.78 -9.45
N LEU A 45 2.95 -9.00 -9.89
CA LEU A 45 2.82 -7.55 -10.07
C LEU A 45 1.85 -7.16 -11.19
N ARG A 46 1.66 -7.97 -12.23
CA ARG A 46 0.64 -7.70 -13.26
C ARG A 46 -0.79 -7.63 -12.70
N GLY A 47 -1.06 -8.39 -11.65
CA GLY A 47 -2.36 -8.42 -10.97
C GLY A 47 -2.48 -7.40 -9.83
N LEU A 48 -1.37 -6.81 -9.39
CA LEU A 48 -1.35 -5.79 -8.33
C LEU A 48 -1.37 -4.41 -8.98
N HIS A 49 -2.40 -3.63 -8.69
CA HIS A 49 -2.51 -2.25 -9.14
C HIS A 49 -2.50 -1.37 -7.91
N LYS A 50 -1.64 -0.36 -7.89
CA LYS A 50 -1.58 0.61 -6.80
C LYS A 50 -2.93 1.32 -6.76
N GLN A 51 -3.74 1.07 -5.73
CA GLN A 51 -5.04 1.76 -5.63
C GLN A 51 -4.76 3.26 -5.52
N PRO A 52 -5.28 4.10 -6.43
CA PRO A 52 -5.10 5.53 -6.35
C PRO A 52 -5.87 6.04 -5.14
N GLY A 53 -5.17 6.14 -4.01
CA GLY A 53 -5.67 6.73 -2.78
C GLY A 53 -6.83 5.96 -2.13
N PHE A 54 -6.53 4.83 -1.48
CA PHE A 54 -7.18 4.67 -0.19
C PHE A 54 -6.42 5.60 0.75
N PRO A 55 -7.03 6.69 1.26
CA PRO A 55 -6.46 7.33 2.43
C PRO A 55 -6.35 6.20 3.44
N HIS A 56 -5.12 5.97 3.92
CA HIS A 56 -4.82 5.04 4.98
C HIS A 56 -5.97 5.10 5.97
N SER A 57 -6.84 4.09 5.94
CA SER A 57 -8.06 4.05 6.76
C SER A 57 -7.64 3.66 8.17
N SER A 58 -6.78 4.49 8.75
CA SER A 58 -6.72 4.76 10.17
C SER A 58 -7.49 6.06 10.41
N CYS A 59 -8.71 6.16 9.88
CA CYS A 59 -9.74 6.97 10.52
C CYS A 59 -10.16 6.22 11.79
N SER A 60 -9.31 6.28 12.81
CA SER A 60 -9.79 6.33 14.19
C SER A 60 -9.95 7.81 14.56
N ASP A 61 -10.62 8.59 13.71
CA ASP A 61 -11.34 9.75 14.20
C ASP A 61 -12.64 9.18 14.74
N ASP A 62 -12.69 9.03 16.05
CA ASP A 62 -13.93 8.84 16.80
C ASP A 62 -14.61 10.21 16.94
N PRO A 63 -15.69 10.52 16.21
CA PRO A 63 -16.58 11.61 16.59
C PRO A 63 -17.68 11.05 17.50
N SER A 64 -17.35 10.28 18.54
CA SER A 64 -18.33 9.84 19.55
C SER A 64 -18.18 10.64 20.84
N LEU A 65 -18.14 11.97 20.76
CA LEU A 65 -18.48 12.82 21.90
C LEU A 65 -19.40 13.96 21.45
N SER A 66 -20.66 13.62 21.18
CA SER A 66 -21.78 14.57 21.25
C SER A 66 -22.78 14.12 22.31
N PRO A 67 -22.65 14.57 23.58
CA PRO A 67 -23.80 14.61 24.46
C PRO A 67 -24.68 15.79 23.99
N ARG A 68 -25.72 15.41 23.26
CA ARG A 68 -26.98 16.12 23.01
C ARG A 68 -27.10 17.45 23.76
N GLN A 69 -27.09 18.56 23.01
CA GLN A 69 -27.70 19.79 23.48
C GLN A 69 -29.21 19.54 23.62
N ASP A 70 -29.65 19.16 24.81
CA ASP A 70 -31.06 19.25 25.18
C ASP A 70 -31.37 20.73 25.42
N ARG A 71 -31.64 21.45 24.34
CA ARG A 71 -32.31 22.74 24.38
C ARG A 71 -33.76 22.50 23.97
N ALA A 72 -34.54 21.96 24.89
CA ALA A 72 -35.99 21.99 24.83
C ALA A 72 -36.53 22.91 25.95
N HIS A 73 -36.99 24.08 25.53
CA HIS A 73 -37.85 24.96 26.31
C HIS A 73 -39.10 24.21 26.81
N THR A 74 -39.49 24.36 28.08
CA THR A 74 -40.82 24.91 28.50
C THR A 74 -40.92 24.98 30.04
N ALA A 75 -41.74 25.90 30.55
CA ALA A 75 -41.79 26.42 31.92
C ALA A 75 -42.75 25.65 32.90
N PRO A 76 -43.24 26.25 34.01
CA PRO A 76 -42.92 26.00 35.43
C PRO A 76 -44.00 25.19 36.20
N PRO A 77 -43.82 24.99 37.52
CA PRO A 77 -44.85 25.44 38.49
C PRO A 77 -44.31 26.25 39.68
#